data_AF-A0A0D6KUG4-F1
#
_entry.id   AF-A0A0D6KUG4-F1
#
_cell.length_a   1.000
_cell.length_b   1.000
_cell.length_c   1.000
_cell.angle_alpha   90.00
_cell.angle_beta   90.00
_cell.angle_gamma   90.00
#
_symmetry.space_group_name_H-M   'P 1'
#
loop_
_entity.id
_entity.type
_entity.pdbx_description
1 polymer ?
#
loop_
_entity_poly.entity_id
_entity_poly.type
_entity_poly.pdbx_seq_one_letter_code
_entity_poly.pdbx_strand_id
1 'polypeptide(L)'
;MTTSIELPSGKILNITRFIALLPVSNNDDSSYQLILEGYPHPINLESLDVQVVKKLLQLDKDNPVINHQLGWDKEEQIRKNQRVMEWLAQQMEYYNNISDSEAMERQEFFERFKQRVDAERPEGQKLYSEL
;
A
#
# COMPACT_ATOMS: atom_id res chain seq x y z
N MET A 1 -16.71 28.37 -10.07
CA MET A 1 -17.54 27.37 -9.35
C MET A 1 -17.89 27.97 -8.01
N THR A 2 -19.16 27.95 -7.60
CA THR A 2 -19.59 28.42 -6.28
C THR A 2 -19.01 27.48 -5.22
N THR A 3 -17.99 27.95 -4.49
CA THR A 3 -17.27 27.14 -3.48
C THR A 3 -17.83 27.29 -2.08
N SER A 4 -18.88 28.10 -1.93
CA SER A 4 -19.70 28.21 -0.73
C SER A 4 -20.86 27.23 -0.77
N ILE A 5 -21.01 26.44 0.27
CA ILE A 5 -22.11 25.50 0.47
C ILE A 5 -22.87 25.80 1.75
N GLU A 6 -24.16 25.56 1.73
CA GLU A 6 -24.99 25.53 2.93
C GLU A 6 -25.14 24.08 3.36
N LEU A 7 -24.76 23.81 4.61
CA LEU A 7 -24.89 22.51 5.23
C LEU A 7 -26.31 22.31 5.78
N PRO A 8 -26.78 21.06 5.94
CA PRO A 8 -28.07 20.74 6.55
C PRO A 8 -28.29 21.36 7.94
N SER A 9 -27.22 21.57 8.70
CA SER A 9 -27.26 22.30 9.98
C SER A 9 -27.42 23.82 9.87
N GLY A 10 -27.53 24.37 8.66
CA GLY A 10 -27.60 25.81 8.37
C GLY A 10 -26.24 26.53 8.34
N LYS A 11 -25.12 25.80 8.51
CA LYS A 11 -23.77 26.37 8.44
C LYS A 11 -23.38 26.65 6.99
N ILE A 12 -22.91 27.85 6.69
CA ILE A 12 -22.38 28.20 5.36
C ILE A 12 -20.86 28.09 5.37
N LEU A 13 -20.30 27.24 4.51
CA LEU A 13 -18.86 26.94 4.43
C LEU A 13 -18.30 27.24 3.06
N ASN A 14 -17.13 27.89 3.01
CA ASN A 14 -16.32 27.98 1.80
C ASN A 14 -15.24 26.89 1.83
N ILE A 15 -15.33 25.92 0.92
CA ILE A 15 -14.42 24.77 0.85
C ILE A 15 -13.21 24.98 -0.08
N THR A 16 -12.98 26.19 -0.62
CA THR A 16 -11.81 26.49 -1.47
C THR A 16 -10.49 26.20 -0.78
N ARG A 17 -10.47 26.30 0.56
CA ARG A 17 -9.28 26.15 1.40
C ARG A 17 -9.27 24.85 2.19
N PHE A 18 -9.92 23.81 1.68
CA PHE A 18 -9.94 22.50 2.33
C PHE A 18 -8.51 21.96 2.53
N ILE A 19 -8.15 21.61 3.78
CA ILE A 19 -6.91 20.91 4.11
C ILE A 19 -7.20 19.44 4.44
N ALA A 20 -8.07 19.19 5.43
CA ALA A 20 -8.31 17.84 5.92
C ALA A 20 -9.70 17.69 6.57
N LEU A 21 -10.18 16.45 6.60
CA LEU A 21 -11.38 16.02 7.32
C LEU A 21 -11.01 14.83 8.21
N LEU A 22 -11.03 15.00 9.53
CA LEU A 22 -10.54 14.00 10.49
C LEU A 22 -11.69 13.45 11.35
N PRO A 23 -11.80 12.12 11.54
CA PRO A 23 -12.77 11.56 12.49
C PRO A 23 -12.33 11.84 13.93
N VAL A 24 -13.27 12.23 14.79
CA VAL A 24 -13.00 12.42 16.23
C VAL A 24 -13.36 11.13 16.96
N SER A 25 -12.35 10.42 17.49
CA SER A 25 -12.48 9.05 18.02
C SER A 25 -13.15 8.93 19.40
N ASN A 26 -13.78 9.99 19.91
CA ASN A 26 -14.06 10.11 21.35
C ASN A 26 -15.53 10.00 21.76
N ASN A 27 -16.49 9.67 20.88
CA ASN A 27 -17.87 9.37 21.27
C ASN A 27 -18.62 8.56 20.20
N ASP A 28 -19.68 7.85 20.61
CA ASP A 28 -20.61 7.07 19.77
C ASP A 28 -21.27 7.88 18.64
N ASP A 29 -21.22 9.21 18.72
CA ASP A 29 -21.59 10.11 17.62
C ASP A 29 -20.38 10.36 16.71
N SER A 30 -20.48 9.82 15.50
CA SER A 30 -19.54 9.99 14.38
C SER A 30 -19.35 11.46 13.98
N SER A 31 -18.60 12.20 14.80
CA SER A 31 -18.26 13.60 14.61
C SER A 31 -16.92 13.72 13.88
N TYR A 32 -16.82 14.74 13.02
CA TYR A 32 -15.61 14.99 12.23
C TYR A 32 -15.14 16.43 12.42
N GLN A 33 -13.83 16.63 12.30
CA GLN A 33 -13.19 17.93 12.30
C GLN A 33 -12.77 18.31 10.89
N LEU A 34 -13.33 19.41 10.39
CA LEU A 34 -12.93 20.05 9.14
C LEU A 34 -11.84 21.09 9.41
N ILE A 35 -10.72 20.95 8.70
CA ILE A 35 -9.58 21.87 8.78
C ILE A 35 -9.53 22.67 7.47
N LEU A 36 -9.52 24.01 7.61
CA LEU A 36 -9.44 24.95 6.50
C LEU A 36 -8.17 25.80 6.62
N GLU A 37 -7.51 26.06 5.50
CA GLU A 37 -6.29 26.85 5.44
C GLU A 37 -6.53 28.31 5.87
N GLY A 38 -5.73 28.75 6.85
CA GLY A 38 -5.84 30.09 7.42
C GLY A 38 -6.94 30.23 8.49
N TYR A 39 -7.60 29.15 8.88
CA TYR A 39 -8.54 29.15 10.01
C TYR A 39 -7.90 28.48 11.25
N PRO A 40 -7.87 29.16 12.41
CA PRO A 40 -7.05 28.73 13.55
C PRO A 40 -7.59 27.52 14.32
N HIS A 41 -8.88 27.21 14.19
CA HIS A 41 -9.53 26.14 14.95
C HIS A 41 -10.29 25.18 14.03
N PRO A 42 -10.20 23.86 14.23
CA PRO A 42 -11.02 22.92 13.48
C PRO A 42 -12.52 23.17 13.66
N ILE A 43 -13.28 23.02 12.58
CA ILE A 43 -14.74 23.14 12.60
C ILE A 43 -15.32 21.76 12.86
N ASN A 44 -16.05 21.60 13.96
CA ASN A 44 -16.77 20.36 14.25
C ASN A 44 -17.98 20.23 13.32
N LEU A 45 -18.08 19.11 12.63
CA LEU A 45 -19.18 18.75 11.75
C LEU A 45 -19.94 17.56 12.32
N GLU A 46 -21.27 17.65 12.21
CA GLU A 46 -22.20 16.58 12.52
C GLU A 46 -22.23 15.55 11.37
N SER A 47 -22.64 14.32 11.67
CA SER A 47 -22.65 13.21 10.71
C SER A 47 -23.40 13.56 9.40
N LEU A 48 -24.50 14.31 9.49
CA LEU A 48 -25.29 14.72 8.32
C LEU A 48 -24.55 15.75 7.44
N ASP A 49 -23.89 16.72 8.06
CA ASP A 49 -23.08 17.73 7.36
C ASP A 49 -21.87 17.08 6.66
N VAL A 50 -21.28 16.08 7.30
CA VAL A 50 -20.12 15.35 6.78
C VAL A 50 -20.43 14.63 5.47
N GLN A 51 -21.61 14.02 5.34
CA GLN A 51 -22.01 13.35 4.10
C GLN A 51 -22.07 14.34 2.92
N VAL A 52 -22.56 15.56 3.17
CA VAL A 52 -22.62 16.60 2.13
C VAL A 52 -21.21 17.03 1.73
N VAL A 53 -20.32 17.22 2.72
CA VAL A 53 -18.91 17.59 2.47
C VAL A 53 -18.16 16.49 1.72
N LYS A 54 -18.31 15.22 2.11
CA LYS A 54 -17.67 14.07 1.44
C LYS A 54 -18.13 13.94 -0.02
N LYS A 55 -19.42 14.06 -0.28
CA LYS A 55 -19.99 14.02 -1.64
C LYS A 55 -19.45 15.15 -2.52
N LEU A 56 -19.37 16.36 -1.98
CA LEU A 56 -18.87 17.53 -2.70
C LEU A 56 -17.37 17.43 -3.02
N LEU A 57 -16.58 16.94 -2.07
CA LEU A 57 -15.15 16.67 -2.25
C LEU A 57 -14.89 15.39 -3.07
N GLN A 58 -15.94 14.68 -3.49
CA GLN A 58 -15.87 13.40 -4.19
C GLN A 58 -15.05 12.35 -3.41
N LEU A 59 -15.02 12.46 -2.08
CA LEU A 59 -14.36 11.49 -1.19
C LEU A 59 -15.14 10.17 -1.11
N ASP A 60 -16.42 10.18 -1.48
CA ASP A 60 -17.25 8.98 -1.63
C ASP A 60 -17.07 8.30 -2.99
N LYS A 61 -16.15 8.78 -3.85
CA LYS A 61 -15.69 7.92 -4.93
C LYS A 61 -15.05 6.73 -4.26
N ASP A 62 -15.67 5.58 -4.43
CA ASP A 62 -15.11 4.26 -4.20
C ASP A 62 -13.76 4.16 -4.95
N ASN A 63 -12.71 4.79 -4.43
CA ASN A 63 -11.44 4.14 -4.42
C ASN A 63 -11.74 2.90 -3.58
N PRO A 64 -11.75 1.69 -4.17
CA PRO A 64 -11.69 0.52 -3.33
C PRO A 64 -10.49 0.79 -2.44
N VAL A 65 -10.75 1.00 -1.16
CA VAL A 65 -9.74 0.77 -0.15
C VAL A 65 -9.28 -0.61 -0.54
N ILE A 66 -8.08 -0.72 -1.11
CA ILE A 66 -7.46 -2.01 -1.33
C ILE A 66 -7.17 -2.47 0.09
N ASN A 67 -8.22 -2.98 0.73
CA ASN A 67 -8.18 -3.75 1.94
C ASN A 67 -7.41 -4.98 1.51
N HIS A 68 -6.08 -4.89 1.54
CA HIS A 68 -5.18 -6.04 1.53
C HIS A 68 -5.42 -6.98 2.73
N GLN A 69 -6.45 -6.70 3.54
CA GLN A 69 -6.95 -7.46 4.67
C GLN A 69 -8.28 -8.19 4.41
N LEU A 70 -8.77 -8.26 3.16
CA LEU A 70 -9.74 -9.32 2.82
C LEU A 70 -8.98 -10.66 2.98
N GLY A 71 -9.38 -11.41 4.00
CA GLY A 71 -8.59 -12.46 4.64
C GLY A 71 -7.88 -13.39 3.67
N TRP A 72 -6.62 -13.66 3.97
CA TRP A 72 -5.88 -14.76 3.36
C TRP A 72 -6.52 -16.05 3.82
N ASP A 73 -7.54 -16.51 3.09
CA ASP A 73 -8.08 -17.84 3.29
C ASP A 73 -7.01 -18.84 2.86
N LYS A 74 -6.43 -19.51 3.86
CA LYS A 74 -5.26 -20.37 3.69
C LYS A 74 -5.59 -21.50 2.72
N GLU A 75 -6.77 -22.08 2.83
CA GLU A 75 -7.26 -23.16 2.00
C GLU A 75 -7.44 -22.69 0.53
N GLU A 76 -7.99 -21.49 0.32
CA GLU A 76 -8.13 -20.92 -1.03
C GLU A 76 -6.77 -20.61 -1.66
N GLN A 77 -5.82 -20.08 -0.88
CA GLN A 77 -4.47 -19.79 -1.35
C GLN A 77 -3.69 -21.06 -1.70
N ILE A 78 -3.79 -22.11 -0.87
CA ILE A 78 -3.19 -23.42 -1.18
C ILE A 78 -3.77 -23.97 -2.49
N ARG A 79 -5.09 -23.89 -2.68
CA ARG A 79 -5.74 -24.33 -3.92
C ARG A 79 -5.27 -23.53 -5.14
N LYS A 80 -5.19 -22.20 -5.02
CA LYS A 80 -4.71 -21.32 -6.11
C LYS A 80 -3.25 -21.60 -6.47
N ASN A 81 -2.42 -21.87 -5.46
CA ASN A 81 -0.98 -22.04 -5.63
C ASN A 81 -0.55 -23.48 -5.90
N GLN A 82 -1.48 -24.44 -5.92
CA GLN A 82 -1.16 -25.86 -6.04
C GLN A 82 -0.27 -26.20 -7.25
N ARG A 83 -0.56 -25.62 -8.42
CA ARG A 83 0.26 -25.79 -9.62
C ARG A 83 1.68 -25.24 -9.46
N VAL A 84 1.84 -24.13 -8.75
CA VAL A 84 3.15 -23.52 -8.48
C VAL A 84 3.92 -24.36 -7.46
N MET A 85 3.24 -24.93 -6.48
CA MET A 85 3.83 -25.85 -5.50
C MET A 85 4.31 -27.15 -6.17
N GLU A 86 3.55 -27.70 -7.12
CA GLU A 86 3.97 -28.87 -7.91
C GLU A 86 5.21 -28.57 -8.76
N TRP A 87 5.23 -27.41 -9.43
CA TRP A 87 6.40 -26.97 -10.19
C TRP A 87 7.62 -26.80 -9.27
N LEU A 88 7.43 -26.19 -8.09
CA LEU A 88 8.48 -26.03 -7.10
C LEU A 88 9.03 -27.38 -6.63
N ALA A 89 8.16 -28.36 -6.36
CA ALA A 89 8.57 -29.70 -5.96
C ALA A 89 9.42 -30.39 -7.05
N GLN A 90 9.02 -30.28 -8.32
CA GLN A 90 9.80 -30.80 -9.45
C GLN A 90 11.17 -30.13 -9.57
N GLN A 91 11.23 -28.81 -9.36
CA GLN A 91 12.50 -28.10 -9.35
C GLN A 91 13.39 -28.59 -8.21
N MET A 92 12.87 -28.70 -6.98
CA MET A 92 13.64 -29.19 -5.84
C MET A 92 14.19 -30.59 -6.09
N GLU A 93 13.41 -31.51 -6.66
CA GLU A 93 13.86 -32.84 -7.01
C GLU A 93 14.99 -32.80 -8.05
N TYR A 94 14.86 -31.97 -9.07
CA TYR A 94 15.91 -31.79 -10.07
C TYR A 94 17.20 -31.22 -9.46
N TYR A 95 17.11 -30.19 -8.62
CA TYR A 95 18.28 -29.60 -7.95
C TYR A 95 18.94 -30.55 -6.96
N ASN A 96 18.18 -31.41 -6.28
CA ASN A 96 18.74 -32.42 -5.36
C ASN A 96 19.47 -33.55 -6.10
N ASN A 97 19.12 -33.80 -7.36
CA ASN A 97 19.69 -34.88 -8.18
C ASN A 97 20.60 -34.34 -9.31
N ILE A 98 21.05 -33.10 -9.19
CA ILE A 98 21.96 -32.50 -10.17
C ILE A 98 23.32 -33.22 -10.15
N SER A 99 23.93 -33.37 -11.32
CA SER A 99 25.29 -33.93 -11.41
C SER A 99 26.33 -32.98 -10.83
N ASP A 100 27.42 -33.53 -10.29
CA ASP A 100 28.54 -32.73 -9.76
C ASP A 100 29.13 -31.79 -10.83
N SER A 101 29.18 -32.22 -12.09
CA SER A 101 29.66 -31.39 -13.20
C SER A 101 28.77 -30.18 -13.44
N GLU A 102 27.46 -30.37 -13.41
CA GLU A 102 26.51 -29.28 -13.62
C GLU A 102 26.44 -28.34 -12.41
N ALA A 103 26.55 -28.89 -11.19
CA ALA A 103 26.69 -28.09 -9.97
C ALA A 103 27.93 -27.19 -10.02
N MET A 104 29.06 -27.73 -10.50
CA MET A 104 30.30 -26.98 -10.67
C MET A 104 30.16 -25.85 -11.71
N GLU A 105 29.59 -26.13 -12.89
CA GLU A 105 29.35 -25.11 -13.92
C GLU A 105 28.48 -23.95 -13.39
N ARG A 106 27.45 -24.26 -12.61
CA ARG A 106 26.57 -23.26 -11.98
C ARG A 106 27.29 -22.45 -10.93
N GLN A 107 28.13 -23.08 -10.12
CA GLN A 107 28.96 -22.37 -9.13
C GLN A 107 29.89 -21.38 -9.84
N GLU A 108 30.59 -21.81 -10.89
CA GLU A 108 31.47 -20.92 -11.65
C GLU A 108 30.71 -19.77 -12.31
N PHE A 109 29.52 -20.04 -12.87
CA PHE A 109 28.66 -19.00 -13.40
C PHE A 109 28.28 -17.97 -12.33
N PHE A 110 27.91 -18.44 -11.15
CA PHE A 110 27.54 -17.59 -10.03
C PHE A 110 28.72 -16.74 -9.54
N GLU A 111 29.93 -17.29 -9.46
CA GLU A 111 31.14 -16.52 -9.15
C GLU A 111 31.38 -15.39 -10.16
N ARG A 112 31.29 -15.69 -11.47
CA ARG A 112 31.41 -14.68 -12.53
C ARG A 112 30.31 -13.64 -12.48
N PHE A 113 29.11 -14.02 -12.07
CA PHE A 113 28.00 -13.08 -11.85
C PHE A 113 28.31 -12.14 -10.70
N LYS A 114 28.72 -12.66 -9.54
CA LYS A 114 29.10 -11.85 -8.37
C LYS A 114 30.15 -10.81 -8.73
N GLN A 115 31.21 -11.23 -9.43
CA GLN A 115 32.28 -10.34 -9.88
C GLN A 115 31.79 -9.21 -10.79
N ARG A 116 30.94 -9.52 -11.79
CA ARG A 116 30.37 -8.50 -12.68
C ARG A 116 29.50 -7.51 -11.93
N VAL A 117 28.63 -8.03 -11.08
CA VAL A 117 27.69 -7.24 -10.32
C VAL A 117 28.40 -6.30 -9.36
N ASP A 118 29.52 -6.72 -8.79
CA ASP A 118 30.34 -5.85 -7.96
C ASP A 118 31.21 -4.90 -8.76
N ALA A 119 31.72 -5.28 -9.94
CA ALA A 119 32.51 -4.39 -10.79
C ALA A 119 31.73 -3.12 -11.20
N GLU A 120 30.42 -3.24 -11.43
CA GLU A 120 29.53 -2.13 -11.79
C GLU A 120 29.14 -1.24 -10.61
N ARG A 121 29.50 -1.59 -9.36
CA ARG A 121 29.17 -0.80 -8.17
C ARG A 121 30.33 0.03 -7.66
N PRO A 122 30.08 1.21 -7.07
CA PRO A 122 31.11 1.97 -6.36
C PRO A 122 31.78 1.19 -5.23
N GLU A 123 33.00 1.58 -4.87
CA GLU A 123 33.67 1.11 -3.66
C GLU A 123 32.81 1.45 -2.41
N GLY A 124 32.72 0.52 -1.45
CA GLY A 124 31.82 0.66 -0.30
C GLY A 124 30.38 0.21 -0.53
N GLN A 125 29.99 -0.10 -1.78
CA GLN A 125 28.65 -0.59 -2.14
C GLN A 125 28.67 -1.96 -2.82
N LYS A 126 29.77 -2.71 -2.68
CA LYS A 126 29.88 -4.08 -3.19
C LYS A 126 28.90 -4.98 -2.41
N LEU A 127 28.22 -5.90 -3.10
CA LEU A 127 27.27 -6.82 -2.50
C LEU A 127 27.90 -8.16 -2.11
N TYR A 128 28.93 -8.58 -2.82
CA TYR A 128 29.45 -9.96 -2.71
C TYR A 128 30.92 -10.03 -2.29
N SER A 129 31.70 -9.02 -2.65
CA SER A 129 33.08 -8.84 -2.21
C SER A 129 33.03 -8.28 -0.79
N GLU A 130 33.58 -9.02 0.18
CA GLU A 130 33.70 -8.53 1.55
C GLU A 130 34.52 -7.23 1.55
N LEU A 131 34.06 -6.26 2.35
CA LEU A 131 34.73 -4.97 2.58
C LEU A 131 36.05 -5.15 3.33
#